data_AF-A0A949SQN4-F1
#
_entry.id   AF-A0A949SQN4-F1
#
_cell.length_a   1.000
_cell.length_b   1.000
_cell.length_c   1.000
_cell.angle_alpha   90.00
_cell.angle_beta   90.00
_cell.angle_gamma   90.00
#
_symmetry.space_group_name_H-M   'P 1'
#
loop_
_entity.id
_entity.type
_entity.pdbx_description
1 polymer ?
#
loop_
_entity_poly.entity_id
_entity_poly.type
_entity_poly.pdbx_seq_one_letter_code
_entity_poly.pdbx_strand_id
1 'polypeptide(L)'
;MIPAVIVPGHRVASGLNGNPRFPGGTLRMQLPHFLDRGLDLSDFHPGTLNVSIAPRSFRTLAARHTVAALKWHPEDPAEDFSFFNVTVHRDDGPPVSGWIYFPHPGTKPAHFQMPDVLELLLPWTEGLEYGMRIHLEVPDGQMAFES
;
A
#
# COMPACT_ATOMS: atom_id res chain seq x y z
N MET A 1 2.14 17.16 7.27
CA MET A 1 1.37 16.65 6.11
C MET A 1 2.26 16.69 4.87
N ILE A 2 2.21 15.64 4.06
CA ILE A 2 3.01 15.45 2.84
C ILE A 2 2.07 15.55 1.63
N PRO A 3 2.30 16.47 0.67
CA PRO A 3 1.49 16.53 -0.53
C PRO A 3 1.74 15.30 -1.40
N ALA A 4 0.67 14.77 -1.99
CA ALA A 4 0.74 13.65 -2.91
C ALA A 4 -0.28 13.78 -4.05
N VAL A 5 -0.07 13.03 -5.12
CA VAL A 5 -0.99 12.94 -6.26
C VAL A 5 -1.37 11.48 -6.47
N ILE A 6 -2.66 11.21 -6.66
CA ILE A 6 -3.14 9.87 -6.98
C ILE A 6 -2.67 9.50 -8.40
N VAL A 7 -1.95 8.39 -8.54
CA VAL A 7 -1.36 7.95 -9.82
C VAL A 7 -1.85 6.56 -10.21
N PRO A 8 -1.86 6.22 -11.51
CA PRO A 8 -2.08 4.85 -11.94
C PRO A 8 -0.97 3.92 -11.44
N GLY A 9 -1.32 2.72 -11.01
CA GLY A 9 -0.37 1.61 -10.84
C GLY A 9 -0.65 0.47 -11.81
N HIS A 10 0.04 -0.65 -11.63
CA HIS A 10 -0.08 -1.82 -12.52
C HIS A 10 -1.38 -2.62 -12.34
N ARG A 11 -2.26 -2.23 -11.41
CA ARG A 11 -3.56 -2.87 -11.13
C ARG A 11 -3.46 -4.37 -10.78
N VAL A 12 -2.29 -4.80 -10.32
CA VAL A 12 -2.02 -6.17 -9.85
C VAL A 12 -2.71 -6.42 -8.51
N ALA A 13 -2.62 -5.46 -7.59
CA ALA A 13 -3.21 -5.52 -6.26
C ALA A 13 -4.72 -5.78 -6.28
N SER A 14 -5.45 -5.03 -7.11
CA SER A 14 -6.90 -5.12 -7.27
C SER A 14 -7.37 -6.17 -8.28
N GLY A 15 -6.45 -6.80 -9.01
CA GLY A 15 -6.78 -7.79 -10.04
C GLY A 15 -7.37 -7.21 -11.33
N LEU A 16 -7.49 -5.88 -11.45
CA LEU A 16 -8.06 -5.23 -12.65
C LEU A 16 -7.17 -5.35 -13.90
N ASN A 17 -5.95 -5.87 -13.78
CA ASN A 17 -5.12 -6.22 -14.94
C ASN A 17 -5.39 -7.64 -15.49
N GLY A 18 -6.23 -8.43 -14.83
CA GLY A 18 -6.62 -9.77 -15.28
C GLY A 18 -5.49 -10.80 -15.29
N ASN A 19 -4.41 -10.60 -14.53
CA ASN A 19 -3.29 -11.54 -14.50
C ASN A 19 -3.75 -12.91 -13.94
N PRO A 20 -3.71 -13.99 -14.74
CA PRO A 20 -4.19 -15.31 -14.31
C PRO A 20 -3.34 -15.94 -13.20
N ARG A 21 -2.08 -15.49 -13.01
CA ARG A 21 -1.24 -15.89 -11.87
C ARG A 21 -1.78 -15.36 -10.55
N PHE A 22 -2.51 -14.24 -10.59
CA PHE A 22 -3.06 -13.58 -9.41
C PHE A 22 -4.59 -13.43 -9.52
N PRO A 23 -5.35 -14.54 -9.49
CA PRO A 23 -6.79 -14.51 -9.71
C PRO A 23 -7.50 -13.61 -8.68
N GLY A 24 -8.16 -12.57 -9.18
CA GLY A 24 -8.86 -11.59 -8.34
C GLY A 24 -7.94 -10.58 -7.61
N GLY A 25 -6.65 -10.56 -7.94
CA GLY A 25 -5.67 -9.61 -7.41
C GLY A 25 -4.82 -10.15 -6.26
N THR A 26 -3.59 -9.65 -6.11
CA THR A 26 -2.67 -10.13 -5.07
C THR A 26 -3.18 -9.85 -3.67
N LEU A 27 -3.82 -8.70 -3.42
CA LEU A 27 -4.32 -8.39 -2.08
C LEU A 27 -5.38 -9.41 -1.65
N ARG A 28 -6.32 -9.74 -2.53
CA ARG A 28 -7.35 -10.75 -2.24
C ARG A 28 -6.74 -12.12 -1.91
N MET A 29 -5.68 -12.52 -2.61
CA MET A 29 -4.98 -13.76 -2.33
C MET A 29 -4.20 -13.70 -1.01
N GLN A 30 -3.64 -12.55 -0.65
CA GLN A 30 -2.85 -12.37 0.57
C GLN A 30 -3.70 -12.27 1.84
N LEU A 31 -4.93 -11.74 1.76
CA LEU A 31 -5.81 -11.50 2.92
C LEU A 31 -5.92 -12.69 3.89
N PRO A 32 -6.22 -13.93 3.44
CA PRO A 32 -6.31 -15.08 4.35
C PRO A 32 -4.98 -15.35 5.09
N HIS A 33 -3.85 -15.18 4.40
CA HIS A 33 -2.54 -15.41 4.99
C HIS A 33 -2.15 -14.34 6.03
N PHE A 34 -2.56 -13.09 5.82
CA PHE A 34 -2.40 -12.05 6.84
C PHE A 34 -3.27 -12.35 8.07
N LEU A 35 -4.51 -12.78 7.87
CA LEU A 35 -5.42 -13.15 8.94
C LEU A 35 -4.87 -14.31 9.78
N ASP A 36 -4.30 -15.34 9.14
CA ASP A 36 -3.63 -16.47 9.81
C ASP A 36 -2.43 -16.02 10.66
N ARG A 37 -1.83 -14.86 10.35
CA ARG A 37 -0.75 -14.23 11.12
C ARG A 37 -1.27 -13.23 12.16
N GLY A 38 -2.59 -13.17 12.38
CA GLY A 38 -3.23 -12.28 13.35
C GLY A 38 -3.38 -10.84 12.88
N LEU A 39 -3.21 -10.56 11.58
CA LEU A 39 -3.40 -9.25 10.98
C LEU A 39 -4.67 -9.25 10.13
N ASP A 40 -5.77 -8.73 10.69
CA ASP A 40 -7.01 -8.56 9.95
C ASP A 40 -6.97 -7.29 9.10
N LEU A 41 -7.28 -7.44 7.82
CA LEU A 41 -7.30 -6.38 6.81
C LEU A 41 -8.67 -6.31 6.09
N SER A 42 -9.68 -7.02 6.59
CA SER A 42 -11.00 -7.15 5.92
C SER A 42 -11.75 -5.83 5.77
N ASP A 43 -11.43 -4.84 6.62
CA ASP A 43 -12.06 -3.52 6.59
C ASP A 43 -11.55 -2.64 5.43
N PHE A 44 -10.49 -3.06 4.74
CA PHE A 44 -9.95 -2.35 3.59
C PHE A 44 -10.52 -2.86 2.27
N HIS A 45 -10.61 -1.97 1.28
CA HIS A 45 -10.88 -2.38 -0.09
C HIS A 45 -9.74 -3.29 -0.60
N PRO A 46 -10.03 -4.42 -1.27
CA PRO A 46 -9.01 -5.40 -1.68
C PRO A 46 -8.22 -4.93 -2.92
N GLY A 47 -7.44 -3.87 -2.74
CA GLY A 47 -6.58 -3.24 -3.74
C GLY A 47 -5.81 -2.08 -3.10
N THR A 48 -4.86 -1.50 -3.85
CA THR A 48 -4.06 -0.37 -3.37
C THR A 48 -4.36 0.90 -4.16
N LEU A 49 -4.40 2.03 -3.45
CA LEU A 49 -4.36 3.37 -4.05
C LEU A 49 -2.89 3.78 -4.18
N ASN A 50 -2.40 3.97 -5.40
CA ASN A 50 -1.04 4.43 -5.62
C ASN A 50 -0.99 5.96 -5.58
N VAL A 51 -0.04 6.50 -4.83
CA VAL A 51 0.12 7.95 -4.66
C VAL A 51 1.60 8.31 -4.83
N SER A 52 1.88 9.31 -5.67
CA SER A 52 3.23 9.86 -5.83
C SER A 52 3.41 11.04 -4.87
N ILE A 53 4.52 11.03 -4.13
CA ILE A 53 4.98 12.12 -3.26
C ILE A 53 6.08 12.96 -3.92
N ALA A 54 6.30 12.81 -5.24
CA ALA A 54 7.32 13.53 -5.98
C ALA A 54 7.26 15.06 -5.72
N PRO A 55 8.41 15.74 -5.64
CA PRO A 55 9.77 15.24 -5.88
C PRO A 55 10.39 14.50 -4.67
N ARG A 56 9.63 14.24 -3.61
CA ARG A 56 10.15 13.58 -2.42
C ARG A 56 10.34 12.09 -2.62
N SER A 57 11.28 11.53 -1.87
CA SER A 57 11.40 10.08 -1.63
C SER A 57 11.04 9.75 -0.19
N PHE A 58 10.99 8.46 0.13
CA PHE A 58 10.77 8.00 1.50
C PHE A 58 11.75 6.92 1.95
N ARG A 59 11.94 6.83 3.27
CA ARG A 59 12.53 5.68 3.94
C ARG A 59 11.63 5.18 5.06
N THR A 60 11.61 3.87 5.26
CA THR A 60 10.88 3.25 6.37
C THR A 60 11.67 3.39 7.67
N LEU A 61 10.93 3.51 8.77
CA LEU A 61 11.48 3.54 10.14
C LEU A 61 10.80 2.46 10.97
N ALA A 62 9.89 2.83 11.87
CA ALA A 62 9.14 1.88 12.70
C ALA A 62 7.79 1.54 12.06
N ALA A 63 7.65 0.31 11.56
CA ALA A 63 6.36 -0.18 11.07
C ALA A 63 5.34 -0.34 12.20
N ARG A 64 4.07 -0.12 11.90
CA ARG A 64 2.94 -0.48 12.76
C ARG A 64 2.88 -2.00 12.95
N HIS A 65 2.99 -2.73 11.84
CA HIS A 65 3.03 -4.18 11.79
C HIS A 65 4.06 -4.62 10.76
N THR A 66 4.78 -5.71 11.06
CA THR A 66 5.63 -6.40 10.10
C THR A 66 5.26 -7.88 10.10
N VAL A 67 4.98 -8.40 8.91
CA VAL A 67 4.72 -9.82 8.68
C VAL A 67 5.88 -10.36 7.86
N ALA A 68 6.79 -11.08 8.51
CA ALA A 68 7.96 -11.66 7.88
C ALA A 68 7.66 -13.07 7.31
N ALA A 69 8.39 -13.43 6.26
CA ALA A 69 8.35 -14.73 5.59
C ALA A 69 6.91 -15.24 5.36
N LEU A 70 6.06 -14.38 4.78
CA LEU A 70 4.71 -14.75 4.42
C LEU A 70 4.71 -15.52 3.10
N LYS A 71 4.40 -16.81 3.17
CA LYS A 71 4.20 -17.66 1.99
C LYS A 71 2.73 -17.60 1.57
N TRP A 72 2.40 -16.66 0.69
CA TRP A 72 1.02 -16.38 0.25
C TRP A 72 0.70 -16.88 -1.17
N HIS A 73 1.71 -17.24 -1.96
CA HIS A 73 1.56 -17.82 -3.29
C HIS A 73 2.28 -19.18 -3.34
N PRO A 74 1.70 -20.23 -3.96
CA PRO A 74 2.30 -21.57 -3.98
C PRO A 74 3.69 -21.59 -4.65
N GLU A 75 3.90 -20.78 -5.68
CA GLU A 75 5.12 -20.80 -6.50
C GLU A 75 6.14 -19.71 -6.09
N ASP A 76 5.69 -18.59 -5.53
CA ASP A 76 6.57 -17.42 -5.29
C ASP A 76 7.32 -17.59 -3.96
N PRO A 77 8.54 -17.05 -3.81
CA PRO A 77 9.21 -17.05 -2.53
C PRO A 77 8.35 -16.37 -1.45
N ALA A 78 8.64 -16.70 -0.18
CA ALA A 78 8.02 -15.98 0.92
C ALA A 78 8.48 -14.52 0.92
N GLU A 79 7.57 -13.61 1.27
CA GLU A 79 7.81 -12.17 1.24
C GLU A 79 7.63 -11.53 2.61
N ASP A 80 8.33 -10.43 2.84
CA ASP A 80 8.15 -9.58 4.01
C ASP A 80 7.24 -8.40 3.66
N PHE A 81 6.34 -8.06 4.59
CA PHE A 81 5.43 -6.93 4.45
C PHE A 81 5.51 -6.05 5.69
N SER A 82 5.64 -4.74 5.50
CA SER A 82 5.48 -3.75 6.55
C SER A 82 4.26 -2.87 6.27
N PHE A 83 3.59 -2.47 7.35
CA PHE A 83 2.43 -1.60 7.31
C PHE A 83 2.69 -0.37 8.16
N PHE A 84 2.32 0.81 7.67
CA PHE A 84 2.48 2.08 8.39
C PHE A 84 1.13 2.80 8.45
N ASN A 85 0.88 3.54 9.52
CA ASN A 85 -0.32 4.37 9.63
C ASN A 85 -0.28 5.52 8.64
N VAL A 86 -1.42 5.83 8.03
CA VAL A 86 -1.60 7.04 7.25
C VAL A 86 -3.02 7.58 7.44
N THR A 87 -3.15 8.89 7.51
CA THR A 87 -4.42 9.59 7.34
C THR A 87 -4.36 10.36 6.04
N VAL A 88 -5.37 10.14 5.19
CA VAL A 88 -5.51 10.83 3.90
C VAL A 88 -6.47 12.00 4.08
N HIS A 89 -5.98 13.20 3.77
CA HIS A 89 -6.74 14.44 3.78
C HIS A 89 -7.03 14.88 2.35
N ARG A 90 -8.29 15.21 2.09
CA ARG A 90 -8.81 15.72 0.81
C ARG A 90 -9.40 17.11 1.04
N ASP A 91 -9.49 17.91 -0.02
CA ASP A 91 -10.10 19.23 0.08
C ASP A 91 -11.60 19.14 0.39
N ASP A 92 -12.25 18.06 -0.05
CA ASP A 92 -13.67 17.78 0.10
C ASP A 92 -13.93 16.46 0.86
N GLY A 93 -13.97 16.57 2.20
CA GLY A 93 -14.52 15.50 3.04
C GLY A 93 -13.72 15.24 4.30
N PRO A 94 -14.20 14.30 5.13
CA PRO A 94 -13.50 13.93 6.35
C PRO A 94 -12.18 13.22 6.03
N PRO A 95 -11.17 13.32 6.90
CA PRO A 95 -9.96 12.53 6.79
C PRO A 95 -10.25 11.03 6.83
N VAL A 96 -9.54 10.26 6.02
CA VAL A 96 -9.69 8.79 5.95
C VAL A 96 -8.45 8.13 6.53
N SER A 97 -8.64 7.32 7.57
CA SER A 97 -7.56 6.49 8.12
C SER A 97 -7.35 5.25 7.25
N GLY A 98 -6.09 4.92 7.01
CA GLY A 98 -5.67 3.73 6.28
C GLY A 98 -4.24 3.35 6.61
N TRP A 99 -3.70 2.38 5.88
CA TRP A 99 -2.32 1.93 6.05
C TRP A 99 -1.54 2.04 4.74
N ILE A 100 -0.25 2.41 4.84
CA ILE A 100 0.71 2.23 3.75
C ILE A 100 1.07 0.75 3.72
N TYR A 101 0.86 0.09 2.59
CA TYR A 101 1.23 -1.29 2.33
C TYR A 101 2.61 -1.31 1.66
N PHE A 102 3.59 -1.91 2.34
CA PHE A 102 4.98 -1.96 1.87
C PHE A 102 5.46 -3.40 1.76
N PRO A 103 5.38 -4.02 0.57
CA PRO A 103 6.08 -5.27 0.29
C PRO A 103 7.58 -5.00 0.15
N HIS A 104 8.43 -5.73 0.87
CA HIS A 104 9.87 -5.47 0.85
C HIS A 104 10.51 -5.85 -0.49
N PRO A 105 11.23 -4.93 -1.18
CA PRO A 105 11.83 -5.20 -2.48
C PRO A 105 12.83 -6.35 -2.47
N GLY A 106 13.57 -6.53 -1.36
CA GLY A 106 14.60 -7.56 -1.21
C GLY A 106 14.06 -9.00 -1.29
N THR A 107 12.77 -9.20 -1.06
CA THR A 107 12.12 -10.51 -1.13
C THR A 107 11.29 -10.72 -2.41
N LYS A 108 11.22 -9.71 -3.31
CA LYS A 108 10.50 -9.80 -4.58
C LYS A 108 11.45 -9.99 -5.77
N PRO A 109 11.35 -11.09 -6.53
CA PRO A 109 12.02 -11.20 -7.82
C PRO A 109 11.39 -10.20 -8.80
N ALA A 110 12.15 -9.20 -9.22
CA ALA A 110 11.84 -8.26 -10.30
C ALA A 110 10.74 -7.21 -10.07
N HIS A 111 10.79 -6.45 -8.97
CA HIS A 111 10.01 -5.21 -8.84
C HIS A 111 10.86 -4.04 -8.33
N PHE A 112 11.10 -3.06 -9.21
CA PHE A 112 11.62 -1.74 -8.84
C PHE A 112 10.43 -0.90 -8.35
N GLN A 113 10.29 -0.76 -7.03
CA GLN A 113 9.34 0.19 -6.48
C GLN A 113 9.93 1.59 -6.69
N MET A 114 9.15 2.49 -7.29
CA MET A 114 9.59 3.88 -7.44
C MET A 114 9.71 4.52 -6.05
N PRO A 115 10.82 5.22 -5.75
CA PRO A 115 11.12 5.72 -4.40
C PRO A 115 10.17 6.83 -3.94
N ASP A 116 9.33 7.33 -4.84
CA ASP A 116 8.34 8.39 -4.63
C ASP A 116 6.89 7.86 -4.67
N VAL A 117 6.65 6.55 -4.87
CA VAL A 117 5.29 6.00 -4.93
C VAL A 117 4.99 5.09 -3.75
N LEU A 118 3.95 5.47 -3.01
CA LEU A 118 3.38 4.71 -1.90
C LEU A 118 2.10 3.99 -2.35
N GLU A 119 1.89 2.79 -1.82
CA GLU A 119 0.65 2.03 -1.97
C GLU A 119 -0.17 2.14 -0.69
N LEU A 120 -1.42 2.62 -0.77
CA LEU A 120 -2.29 2.79 0.39
C LEU A 120 -3.42 1.74 0.38
N LEU A 121 -3.67 1.14 1.53
CA LEU A 121 -4.88 0.42 1.87
C LEU A 121 -5.85 1.37 2.57
N LEU A 122 -7.02 1.54 1.98
CA LEU A 122 -8.08 2.40 2.50
C LEU A 122 -9.38 1.60 2.54
N PRO A 123 -10.30 1.92 3.47
CA PRO A 123 -11.69 1.50 3.30
C PRO A 123 -12.22 2.04 1.97
N TRP A 124 -13.33 1.48 1.49
CA TRP A 124 -13.97 2.05 0.30
C TRP A 124 -14.21 3.55 0.49
N THR A 125 -13.64 4.35 -0.41
CA THR A 125 -13.65 5.80 -0.34
C THR A 125 -14.10 6.34 -1.69
N GLU A 126 -15.28 6.95 -1.71
CA GLU A 126 -15.86 7.51 -2.93
C GLU A 126 -15.16 8.80 -3.35
N GLY A 127 -15.20 9.09 -4.66
CA GLY A 127 -14.68 10.33 -5.23
C GLY A 127 -13.16 10.39 -5.40
N LEU A 128 -12.44 9.26 -5.28
CA LEU A 128 -11.00 9.23 -5.57
C LEU A 128 -10.75 9.04 -7.07
N GLU A 129 -9.96 9.95 -7.67
CA GLU A 129 -9.65 9.94 -9.10
C GLU A 129 -8.16 10.13 -9.36
N TYR A 130 -7.67 9.63 -10.50
CA TYR A 130 -6.28 9.86 -10.91
C TYR A 130 -6.02 11.35 -11.14
N GLY A 131 -4.85 11.84 -10.72
CA GLY A 131 -4.47 13.25 -10.80
C GLY A 131 -4.97 14.10 -9.64
N MET A 132 -5.85 13.57 -8.78
CA MET A 132 -6.30 14.26 -7.57
C MET A 132 -5.13 14.53 -6.62
N ARG A 133 -5.08 15.75 -6.08
CA ARG A 133 -4.14 16.15 -5.04
C ARG A 133 -4.72 15.79 -3.67
N ILE A 134 -3.89 15.21 -2.84
CA ILE A 134 -4.22 14.85 -1.46
C ILE A 134 -3.06 15.20 -0.55
N HIS A 135 -3.31 15.16 0.76
CA HIS A 135 -2.25 15.26 1.76
C HIS A 135 -2.22 14.00 2.62
N LEU A 136 -1.02 13.47 2.82
CA LEU A 136 -0.78 12.34 3.69
C LEU A 136 -0.28 12.84 5.04
N GLU A 137 -0.86 12.32 6.10
CA GLU A 137 -0.34 12.46 7.45
C GLU A 137 0.11 11.08 7.92
N VAL A 138 1.40 10.96 8.23
CA VAL A 138 2.01 9.73 8.72
C VAL A 138 2.60 10.06 10.08
N PRO A 139 2.39 9.24 11.13
CA PRO A 139 2.96 9.50 12.43
C PRO A 139 4.48 9.60 12.38
N ASP A 140 5.02 10.55 13.14
CA ASP A 140 6.46 10.73 13.29
C ASP A 140 7.13 9.43 13.74
N GLY A 141 8.30 9.14 13.16
CA GLY A 141 9.07 7.94 13.47
C GLY A 141 8.61 6.66 12.76
N GLN A 142 7.52 6.69 11.99
CA GLN A 142 7.14 5.54 11.14
C GLN A 142 7.82 5.57 9.77
N MET A 143 7.88 6.75 9.15
CA MET A 143 8.57 6.97 7.89
C MET A 143 9.22 8.35 7.90
N ALA A 144 10.29 8.50 7.13
CA ALA A 144 10.86 9.82 6.83
C ALA A 144 10.71 10.13 5.35
N PHE A 145 10.46 11.40 5.05
CA PHE A 145 10.25 11.91 3.71
C PHE A 145 11.37 12.90 3.37
N GLU A 146 12.10 12.61 2.32
CA GLU A 146 13.33 13.30 1.92
C GLU A 146 13.07 14.10 0.64
N SER A 147 13.77 15.23 0.46
CA SER A 147 13.60 16.12 -0.71
C SER A 147 14.73 15.97 -1.71
#